data_AF-A0AAU9JYQ9-F1
#
_entry.id   AF-A0AAU9JYQ9-F1
#
_cell.length_a   1.000
_cell.length_b   1.000
_cell.length_c   1.000
_cell.angle_alpha   90.00
_cell.angle_beta   90.00
_cell.angle_gamma   90.00
#
_symmetry.space_group_name_H-M   'P 1'
#
loop_
_entity.id
_entity.type
_entity.pdbx_description
1 polymer ?
#
loop_
_entity_poly.entity_id
_entity_poly.type
_entity_poly.pdbx_seq_one_letter_code
_entity_poly.pdbx_strand_id
1 'polypeptide(L)'
;MNQSALALLLLASSVLAMETSSCSKISCSGSETTSSGKCVTVSGSTVSLSPCPDGYHCQELDQFSSSDEHSEATCKSDSTEPSESCPTSHDGDIATNFYCCVNADCASNKCDTANNKCIGIAEDGACTENEHCEAGFYCSSSKCTETVGEGKTCSYDYQCDAGYGCFGSFCLQYFSLKDNTITTNAKFCKSGLMYNSVCDSVTISSGGTVLSEPWECTIGQTCSYKYTHGNYQYRSDKDCECAGEGTTSTKGYCPIRNIMGIVDFTDDFYEKFQYDSSDCSGNYAHLTDIEDDLDLLVYCDSIDQDGKDYYDNMDMIVGAWSLYSSGVIDSCANDMGIFDPSEDIDSWDSAEFLALSGLLILFN
;
A
#
# COMPACT_ATOMS: atom_id res chain seq x y z
N MET A 1 -27.55 -52.44 -8.36
CA MET A 1 -26.97 -51.15 -7.92
C MET A 1 -28.09 -50.31 -7.34
N ASN A 2 -27.90 -49.79 -6.13
CA ASN A 2 -28.96 -49.21 -5.32
C ASN A 2 -29.30 -47.80 -5.83
N GLN A 3 -30.51 -47.59 -6.36
CA GLN A 3 -30.93 -46.29 -6.94
C GLN A 3 -30.83 -45.13 -5.94
N SER A 4 -30.93 -45.42 -4.64
CA SER A 4 -30.76 -44.42 -3.57
C SER A 4 -29.33 -43.88 -3.44
N ALA A 5 -28.30 -44.67 -3.80
CA ALA A 5 -26.91 -44.19 -3.76
C ALA A 5 -26.57 -43.26 -4.93
N LEU A 6 -27.23 -43.45 -6.08
CA LEU A 6 -27.06 -42.58 -7.26
C LEU A 6 -27.73 -41.21 -7.06
N ALA A 7 -28.88 -41.18 -6.39
CA ALA A 7 -29.61 -39.95 -6.08
C ALA A 7 -28.87 -39.06 -5.06
N LEU A 8 -28.21 -39.65 -4.06
CA LEU A 8 -27.40 -38.91 -3.08
C LEU A 8 -26.13 -38.32 -3.71
N LEU A 9 -25.50 -39.03 -4.66
CA LEU A 9 -24.35 -38.48 -5.40
C LEU A 9 -24.75 -37.29 -6.30
N LEU A 10 -25.91 -37.37 -6.96
CA LEU A 10 -26.42 -36.29 -7.81
C LEU A 10 -26.81 -35.05 -7.00
N LEU A 11 -27.38 -35.22 -5.81
CA LEU A 11 -27.74 -34.12 -4.91
C LEU A 11 -26.49 -33.44 -4.32
N ALA A 12 -25.42 -34.20 -4.00
CA ALA A 12 -24.15 -33.64 -3.54
C ALA A 12 -23.45 -32.82 -4.63
N SER A 13 -23.49 -33.25 -5.91
CA SER A 13 -22.94 -32.48 -7.02
C SER A 13 -23.74 -31.20 -7.32
N SER A 14 -25.05 -31.17 -7.06
CA SER A 14 -25.85 -29.96 -7.25
C SER A 14 -25.73 -28.94 -6.12
N VAL A 15 -25.37 -29.37 -4.90
CA VAL A 15 -25.08 -28.43 -3.80
C VAL A 15 -23.75 -27.72 -4.01
N LEU A 16 -22.72 -28.42 -4.51
CA LEU A 16 -21.46 -27.80 -4.93
C LEU A 16 -21.63 -26.81 -6.11
N ALA A 17 -22.65 -27.02 -6.95
CA ALA A 17 -22.96 -26.11 -8.06
C ALA A 17 -23.72 -24.84 -7.65
N MET A 18 -24.18 -24.74 -6.39
CA MET A 18 -24.85 -23.55 -5.86
C MET A 18 -23.91 -22.65 -5.02
N GLU A 19 -22.69 -23.11 -4.73
CA GLU A 19 -21.67 -22.31 -4.02
C GLU A 19 -20.66 -21.63 -4.95
N THR A 20 -20.69 -21.90 -6.25
CA THR A 20 -20.06 -20.99 -7.22
C THR A 20 -20.95 -19.74 -7.32
N SER A 21 -20.75 -18.79 -6.40
CA SER A 21 -21.17 -17.41 -6.57
C SER A 21 -20.94 -17.02 -8.03
N SER A 22 -22.00 -16.58 -8.70
CA SER A 22 -21.99 -16.40 -10.15
C SER A 22 -20.96 -15.34 -10.52
N CYS A 23 -19.81 -15.77 -11.04
CA CYS A 23 -18.80 -14.84 -11.48
C CYS A 23 -19.39 -13.87 -12.51
N SER A 24 -19.34 -12.58 -12.18
CA SER A 24 -19.72 -11.53 -13.12
C SER A 24 -18.70 -11.44 -14.23
N LYS A 25 -19.19 -11.28 -15.46
CA LYS A 25 -18.34 -10.90 -16.58
C LYS A 25 -18.08 -9.40 -16.48
N ILE A 26 -16.83 -9.01 -16.25
CA ILE A 26 -16.40 -7.63 -16.22
C ILE A 26 -15.75 -7.29 -17.56
N SER A 27 -16.05 -6.10 -18.09
CA SER A 27 -15.44 -5.66 -19.34
C SER A 27 -15.44 -4.14 -19.44
N CYS A 28 -14.38 -3.61 -20.05
CA CYS A 28 -14.31 -2.21 -20.47
C CYS A 28 -15.28 -1.95 -21.63
N SER A 29 -16.06 -0.88 -21.53
CA SER A 29 -16.82 -0.33 -22.65
C SER A 29 -15.95 0.66 -23.40
N GLY A 30 -15.77 0.48 -24.71
CA GLY A 30 -14.86 1.30 -25.53
C GLY A 30 -15.35 2.72 -25.88
N SER A 31 -16.26 3.30 -25.12
CA SER A 31 -16.74 4.68 -25.35
C SER A 31 -16.82 5.43 -24.03
N GLU A 32 -16.25 6.64 -23.99
CA GLU A 32 -16.46 7.63 -22.94
C GLU A 32 -17.96 7.71 -22.61
N THR A 33 -18.26 7.78 -21.32
CA THR A 33 -19.63 7.81 -20.84
C THR A 33 -20.40 8.94 -21.53
N THR A 34 -21.48 8.59 -22.22
CA THR A 34 -22.52 9.59 -22.53
C THR A 34 -23.01 10.20 -21.22
N SER A 35 -23.53 11.42 -21.26
CA SER A 35 -23.96 12.30 -20.16
C SER A 35 -24.88 11.72 -19.05
N SER A 36 -25.12 10.41 -19.00
CA SER A 36 -25.73 9.67 -17.90
C SER A 36 -24.85 9.56 -16.63
N GLY A 37 -23.56 9.89 -16.70
CA GLY A 37 -22.70 10.01 -15.51
C GLY A 37 -22.49 8.70 -14.73
N LYS A 38 -22.70 7.52 -15.33
CA LYS A 38 -22.44 6.22 -14.70
C LYS A 38 -21.13 5.62 -15.21
N CYS A 39 -20.24 5.24 -14.31
CA CYS A 39 -18.96 4.59 -14.63
C CYS A 39 -18.99 3.06 -14.44
N VAL A 40 -19.94 2.56 -13.63
CA VAL A 40 -20.22 1.12 -13.50
C VAL A 40 -21.67 0.86 -13.83
N THR A 41 -21.92 -0.03 -14.79
CA THR A 41 -23.27 -0.48 -15.16
C THR A 41 -23.40 -1.98 -14.95
N VAL A 42 -24.44 -2.40 -14.23
CA VAL A 42 -24.69 -3.81 -13.92
C VAL A 42 -25.93 -4.30 -14.67
N SER A 43 -25.77 -5.33 -15.49
CA SER A 43 -26.85 -5.95 -16.26
C SER A 43 -26.82 -7.47 -16.14
N GLY A 44 -27.59 -7.99 -15.17
CA GLY A 44 -27.54 -9.42 -14.82
C GLY A 44 -26.16 -9.77 -14.28
N SER A 45 -25.47 -10.73 -14.90
CA SER A 45 -24.11 -11.15 -14.53
C SER A 45 -23.02 -10.45 -15.36
N THR A 46 -23.30 -9.29 -15.93
CA THR A 46 -22.33 -8.50 -16.69
C THR A 46 -22.16 -7.13 -16.05
N VAL A 47 -20.91 -6.77 -15.77
CA VAL A 47 -20.48 -5.46 -15.30
C VAL A 47 -19.73 -4.78 -16.45
N SER A 48 -20.20 -3.60 -16.83
CA SER A 48 -19.54 -2.77 -17.84
C SER A 48 -18.93 -1.56 -17.17
N LEU A 49 -17.65 -1.36 -17.47
CA LEU A 49 -16.82 -0.30 -16.92
C LEU A 49 -16.58 0.78 -17.96
N SER A 50 -16.81 2.03 -17.60
CA SER A 50 -16.69 3.17 -18.51
C SER A 50 -15.93 4.31 -17.82
N PRO A 51 -14.90 4.90 -18.46
CA PRO A 51 -14.19 6.05 -17.92
C PRO A 51 -15.12 7.25 -17.65
N CYS A 52 -14.78 8.02 -16.63
CA CYS A 52 -15.43 9.28 -16.34
C CYS A 52 -14.88 10.39 -17.25
N PRO A 53 -15.68 11.45 -17.55
CA PRO A 53 -15.17 12.62 -18.25
C PRO A 53 -14.11 13.36 -17.43
N ASP A 54 -13.25 14.14 -18.09
CA ASP A 54 -12.22 14.95 -17.43
C ASP A 54 -12.74 15.75 -16.20
N GLY A 55 -12.01 15.65 -15.08
CA GLY A 55 -12.35 16.30 -13.81
C GLY A 55 -13.42 15.58 -12.98
N TYR A 56 -13.70 14.31 -13.32
CA TYR A 56 -14.56 13.42 -12.55
C TYR A 56 -13.88 12.07 -12.32
N HIS A 57 -14.11 11.47 -11.16
CA HIS A 57 -13.70 10.10 -10.83
C HIS A 57 -14.91 9.19 -10.63
N CYS A 58 -14.70 7.87 -10.77
CA CYS A 58 -15.71 6.88 -10.46
C CYS A 58 -15.72 6.59 -8.96
N GLN A 59 -16.88 6.68 -8.30
CA GLN A 59 -16.99 6.34 -6.89
C GLN A 59 -17.26 4.85 -6.68
N GLU A 60 -17.04 4.38 -5.45
CA GLU A 60 -17.36 3.00 -5.03
C GLU A 60 -16.60 1.94 -5.85
N LEU A 61 -15.37 2.23 -6.27
CA LEU A 61 -14.50 1.25 -6.94
C LEU A 61 -13.99 0.16 -5.97
N ASP A 62 -14.10 0.39 -4.67
CA ASP A 62 -13.85 -0.60 -3.63
C ASP A 62 -14.75 -1.84 -3.76
N GLN A 63 -15.88 -1.76 -4.47
CA GLN A 63 -16.73 -2.91 -4.81
C GLN A 63 -16.02 -3.99 -5.65
N PHE A 64 -14.88 -3.67 -6.26
CA PHE A 64 -14.05 -4.63 -7.01
C PHE A 64 -13.01 -5.35 -6.13
N SER A 65 -12.91 -4.94 -4.87
CA SER A 65 -12.03 -5.54 -3.87
C SER A 65 -12.70 -6.55 -2.95
N SER A 66 -14.01 -6.79 -3.14
CA SER A 66 -14.76 -7.80 -2.40
C SER A 66 -15.54 -8.71 -3.35
N SER A 67 -15.84 -9.91 -2.87
CA SER A 67 -16.68 -10.88 -3.58
C SER A 67 -18.18 -10.54 -3.55
N ASP A 68 -18.55 -9.32 -3.15
CA ASP A 68 -19.94 -8.91 -2.97
C ASP A 68 -20.64 -8.63 -4.31
N GLU A 69 -21.96 -8.44 -4.26
CA GLU A 69 -22.72 -8.03 -5.44
C GLU A 69 -22.27 -6.64 -5.92
N HIS A 70 -21.87 -6.55 -7.19
CA HIS A 70 -21.55 -5.26 -7.80
C HIS A 70 -22.78 -4.36 -7.90
N SER A 71 -22.58 -3.07 -7.61
CA SER A 71 -23.58 -2.01 -7.70
C SER A 71 -23.29 -1.10 -8.89
N GLU A 72 -24.30 -0.34 -9.32
CA GLU A 72 -24.05 0.74 -10.27
C GLU A 72 -23.37 1.93 -9.57
N ALA A 73 -22.39 2.53 -10.23
CA ALA A 73 -21.65 3.67 -9.72
C ALA A 73 -21.69 4.85 -10.69
N THR A 74 -21.61 6.06 -10.16
CA THR A 74 -21.61 7.32 -10.93
C THR A 74 -20.34 8.12 -10.77
N CYS A 75 -19.98 8.83 -11.83
CA CYS A 75 -18.91 9.81 -11.84
C CYS A 75 -19.23 10.98 -10.91
N LYS A 76 -18.28 11.37 -10.06
CA LYS A 76 -18.38 12.60 -9.25
C LYS A 76 -17.22 13.53 -9.56
N SER A 77 -17.51 14.82 -9.55
CA SER A 77 -16.49 15.84 -9.76
C SER A 77 -15.50 15.78 -8.62
N ASP A 78 -14.23 15.99 -8.92
CA ASP A 78 -13.22 16.18 -7.88
C ASP A 78 -13.63 17.40 -7.07
N SER A 79 -13.97 17.17 -5.79
CA SER A 79 -14.14 18.26 -4.84
C SER A 79 -12.80 18.96 -4.77
N THR A 80 -12.76 20.26 -5.07
CA THR A 80 -11.55 21.07 -4.90
C THR A 80 -10.90 20.72 -3.57
N GLU A 81 -9.65 20.27 -3.65
CA GLU A 81 -8.77 19.97 -2.52
C GLU A 81 -8.99 20.99 -1.40
N PRO A 82 -8.99 20.57 -0.12
CA PRO A 82 -9.02 21.49 1.00
C PRO A 82 -7.95 22.54 0.78
N SER A 83 -8.36 23.79 0.51
CA SER A 83 -7.39 24.86 0.31
C SER A 83 -6.56 24.94 1.58
N GLU A 84 -5.23 24.88 1.45
CA GLU A 84 -4.24 25.12 2.52
C GLU A 84 -4.47 26.49 3.17
N SER A 85 -5.48 26.59 4.01
CA SER A 85 -5.86 27.82 4.67
C SER A 85 -5.17 27.84 6.02
N CYS A 86 -4.46 28.93 6.29
CA CYS A 86 -3.80 29.13 7.57
C CYS A 86 -4.77 28.85 8.73
N PRO A 87 -4.37 28.03 9.72
CA PRO A 87 -5.17 27.87 10.91
C PRO A 87 -5.38 29.24 11.56
N THR A 88 -6.60 29.51 12.01
CA THR A 88 -6.94 30.78 12.68
C THR A 88 -6.41 30.85 14.12
N SER A 89 -5.88 29.74 14.64
CA SER A 89 -5.28 29.61 15.97
C SER A 89 -3.78 29.30 15.84
N HIS A 90 -2.97 30.10 16.54
CA HIS A 90 -1.52 30.01 16.57
C HIS A 90 -1.10 29.49 17.95
N ASP A 91 -0.99 28.17 18.08
CA ASP A 91 -0.68 27.54 19.37
C ASP A 91 0.85 27.50 19.65
N GLY A 92 1.67 27.88 18.65
CA GLY A 92 3.13 27.99 18.80
C GLY A 92 3.84 26.65 18.96
N ASP A 93 3.24 25.59 18.45
CA ASP A 93 3.63 24.19 18.69
C ASP A 93 3.67 23.39 17.38
N ILE A 94 3.64 24.07 16.22
CA ILE A 94 3.78 23.38 14.94
C ILE A 94 5.21 22.85 14.80
N ALA A 95 5.30 21.57 14.46
CA ALA A 95 6.53 20.81 14.28
C ALA A 95 7.41 21.33 13.14
N THR A 96 8.68 20.94 13.14
CA THR A 96 9.63 21.23 12.07
C THR A 96 9.10 20.77 10.72
N ASN A 97 9.28 21.62 9.74
CA ASN A 97 8.87 21.47 8.36
C ASN A 97 7.37 21.42 8.09
N PHE A 98 6.50 21.51 9.12
CA PHE A 98 5.05 21.63 8.96
C PHE A 98 4.61 23.04 8.55
N TYR A 99 3.40 23.12 7.96
CA TYR A 99 2.93 24.31 7.28
C TYR A 99 2.70 25.43 8.30
N CYS A 100 3.22 26.61 8.00
CA CYS A 100 3.09 27.81 8.81
C CYS A 100 2.83 29.04 7.98
N CYS A 101 2.15 30.01 8.57
CA CYS A 101 1.88 31.30 7.95
C CYS A 101 2.63 32.44 8.64
N VAL A 102 2.92 32.28 9.93
CA VAL A 102 3.69 33.23 10.72
C VAL A 102 4.64 32.50 11.66
N ASN A 103 5.69 33.20 12.08
CA ASN A 103 6.67 32.67 13.01
C ASN A 103 6.06 32.08 14.29
N ALA A 104 5.01 32.72 14.82
CA ALA A 104 4.35 32.31 16.05
C ALA A 104 3.56 30.99 15.94
N ASP A 105 3.48 30.40 14.75
CA ASP A 105 2.88 29.08 14.54
C ASP A 105 3.83 27.97 15.01
N CYS A 106 5.12 28.18 14.76
CA CYS A 106 6.15 27.16 14.90
C CYS A 106 6.69 27.08 16.32
N ALA A 107 7.02 25.87 16.78
CA ALA A 107 7.70 25.64 18.05
C ALA A 107 9.03 26.42 18.17
N SER A 108 9.74 26.60 17.06
CA SER A 108 10.98 27.37 16.98
C SER A 108 10.77 28.90 16.96
N ASN A 109 9.52 29.36 16.87
CA ASN A 109 9.11 30.72 16.56
C ASN A 109 9.73 31.26 15.25
N LYS A 110 9.92 30.37 14.26
CA LYS A 110 10.48 30.70 12.93
C LYS A 110 9.73 29.94 11.83
N CYS A 111 9.07 30.70 10.97
CA CYS A 111 8.44 30.21 9.76
C CYS A 111 9.25 30.68 8.55
N ASP A 112 9.64 29.75 7.67
CA ASP A 112 10.20 30.09 6.37
C ASP A 112 9.07 30.54 5.45
N THR A 113 8.83 31.84 5.38
CA THR A 113 7.77 32.43 4.55
C THR A 113 7.97 32.23 3.04
N ALA A 114 9.14 31.78 2.58
CA ALA A 114 9.34 31.46 1.17
C ALA A 114 8.69 30.11 0.79
N ASN A 115 8.68 29.17 1.74
CA ASN A 115 8.16 27.81 1.56
C ASN A 115 6.93 27.51 2.44
N ASN A 116 6.53 28.45 3.31
CA ASN A 116 5.49 28.30 4.34
C ASN A 116 5.73 27.08 5.25
N LYS A 117 6.99 26.80 5.61
CA LYS A 117 7.37 25.66 6.47
C LYS A 117 8.05 26.12 7.75
N CYS A 118 7.79 25.44 8.87
CA CYS A 118 8.45 25.74 10.14
C CYS A 118 9.93 25.35 10.11
N ILE A 119 10.80 26.29 10.48
CA ILE A 119 12.24 26.01 10.58
C ILE A 119 12.49 25.30 11.91
N GLY A 120 13.18 24.17 11.91
CA GLY A 120 13.47 23.43 13.14
C GLY A 120 14.42 24.13 14.10
N ILE A 121 14.41 23.66 15.36
CA ILE A 121 15.34 24.11 16.38
C ILE A 121 16.68 23.40 16.16
N ALA A 122 17.71 24.19 15.84
CA ALA A 122 19.06 23.68 15.63
C ALA A 122 19.68 23.04 16.89
N GLU A 123 20.80 22.34 16.72
CA GLU A 123 21.60 21.72 17.78
C GLU A 123 21.73 22.60 19.04
N ASP A 124 21.68 21.96 20.22
CA ASP A 124 21.74 22.59 21.55
C ASP A 124 20.59 23.55 21.90
N GLY A 125 19.70 23.84 20.94
CA GLY A 125 18.50 24.64 21.14
C GLY A 125 17.48 23.96 22.05
N ALA A 126 16.72 24.76 22.80
CA ALA A 126 15.75 24.23 23.76
C ALA A 126 14.53 23.63 23.05
N CYS A 127 14.19 22.39 23.40
CA CYS A 127 13.05 21.66 22.83
C CYS A 127 12.22 21.01 23.93
N THR A 128 10.98 20.68 23.58
CA THR A 128 10.03 19.91 24.41
C THR A 128 9.67 18.58 23.76
N GLU A 129 9.61 18.56 22.43
CA GLU A 129 9.28 17.39 21.61
C GLU A 129 10.37 17.17 20.56
N ASN A 130 10.49 15.95 20.05
CA ASN A 130 11.55 15.60 19.09
C ASN A 130 11.31 16.28 17.75
N GLU A 131 10.04 16.42 17.40
CA GLU A 131 9.48 17.02 16.19
C GLU A 131 9.78 18.53 16.12
N HIS A 132 10.20 19.16 17.22
CA HIS A 132 10.58 20.59 17.25
C HIS A 132 12.01 20.82 16.77
N CYS A 133 12.84 19.78 16.77
CA CYS A 133 14.23 19.88 16.35
C CYS A 133 14.36 19.90 14.83
N GLU A 134 15.45 20.46 14.32
CA GLU A 134 15.81 20.34 12.90
C GLU A 134 15.99 18.87 12.50
N ALA A 135 15.76 18.54 11.23
CA ALA A 135 15.99 17.20 10.71
C ALA A 135 17.41 16.70 11.03
N GLY A 136 17.54 15.42 11.38
CA GLY A 136 18.80 14.85 11.89
C GLY A 136 19.09 15.18 13.37
N PHE A 137 18.13 15.76 14.10
CA PHE A 137 18.23 15.97 15.54
C PHE A 137 16.99 15.44 16.26
N TYR A 138 17.11 15.19 17.57
CA TYR A 138 16.00 14.82 18.44
C TYR A 138 16.10 15.50 19.80
N CYS A 139 15.01 15.50 20.56
CA CYS A 139 14.97 16.22 21.83
C CYS A 139 15.50 15.35 22.99
N SER A 140 16.73 15.61 23.41
CA SER A 140 17.38 14.94 24.53
C SER A 140 17.63 15.92 25.67
N SER A 141 17.12 15.63 26.87
CA SER A 141 17.33 16.49 28.05
C SER A 141 16.96 17.97 27.78
N SER A 142 15.85 18.18 27.07
CA SER A 142 15.34 19.49 26.64
C SER A 142 16.25 20.24 25.68
N LYS A 143 17.10 19.53 24.93
CA LYS A 143 17.96 20.09 23.89
C LYS A 143 17.96 19.26 22.63
N CYS A 144 17.98 19.91 21.47
CA CYS A 144 18.17 19.22 20.20
C CYS A 144 19.58 18.62 20.13
N THR A 145 19.64 17.31 19.90
CA THR A 145 20.86 16.48 19.88
C THR A 145 20.88 15.69 18.60
N GLU A 146 22.05 15.57 17.97
CA GLU A 146 22.21 14.86 16.69
C GLU A 146 21.74 13.40 16.81
N THR A 147 21.06 12.90 15.77
CA THR A 147 20.74 11.48 15.62
C THR A 147 22.01 10.67 15.37
N VAL A 148 21.90 9.34 15.42
CA VAL A 148 23.03 8.45 15.22
C VAL A 148 22.73 7.39 14.15
N GLY A 149 23.69 7.18 13.25
CA GLY A 149 23.53 6.20 12.18
C GLY A 149 23.66 4.74 12.61
N GLU A 150 23.69 3.86 11.60
CA GLU A 150 23.72 2.40 11.76
C GLU A 150 24.78 1.90 12.77
N GLY A 151 24.40 0.92 13.59
CA GLY A 151 25.26 0.26 14.56
C GLY A 151 25.65 1.12 15.77
N LYS A 152 25.17 2.37 15.86
CA LYS A 152 25.35 3.22 17.04
C LYS A 152 24.31 2.92 18.09
N THR A 153 24.62 3.21 19.35
CA THR A 153 23.75 2.89 20.48
C THR A 153 22.54 3.82 20.52
N CYS A 154 21.37 3.21 20.72
CA CYS A 154 20.09 3.90 20.85
C CYS A 154 19.24 3.26 21.94
N SER A 155 18.14 3.92 22.27
CA SER A 155 17.04 3.45 23.13
C SER A 155 15.67 3.64 22.49
N TYR A 156 15.55 4.54 21.51
CA TYR A 156 14.33 4.87 20.79
C TYR A 156 14.63 5.13 19.32
N ASP A 157 13.62 5.02 18.46
CA ASP A 157 13.78 5.15 17.01
C ASP A 157 14.23 6.53 16.58
N TYR A 158 13.63 7.59 17.13
CA TYR A 158 14.00 8.99 16.90
C TYR A 158 15.44 9.36 17.28
N GLN A 159 16.19 8.45 17.90
CA GLN A 159 17.62 8.66 18.14
C GLN A 159 18.46 8.23 16.94
N CYS A 160 17.90 7.43 16.04
CA CYS A 160 18.55 6.95 14.85
C CYS A 160 18.33 7.93 13.69
N ASP A 161 19.22 7.91 12.69
CA ASP A 161 18.99 8.66 11.45
C ASP A 161 17.72 8.16 10.74
N ALA A 162 17.10 8.99 9.89
CA ALA A 162 16.01 8.57 9.02
C ALA A 162 16.40 7.30 8.26
N GLY A 163 15.49 6.33 8.14
CA GLY A 163 15.80 5.02 7.53
C GLY A 163 16.14 3.93 8.54
N TYR A 164 16.40 4.33 9.77
CA TYR A 164 16.83 3.43 10.84
C TYR A 164 15.88 3.51 12.02
N GLY A 165 15.81 2.41 12.76
CA GLY A 165 15.12 2.34 14.04
C GLY A 165 15.99 1.66 15.09
N CYS A 166 15.57 1.75 16.35
CA CYS A 166 16.34 1.18 17.44
C CYS A 166 16.05 -0.31 17.64
N PHE A 167 16.98 -1.15 17.23
CA PHE A 167 16.90 -2.61 17.35
C PHE A 167 17.96 -3.15 18.31
N GLY A 168 17.52 -3.75 19.43
CA GLY A 168 18.46 -4.39 20.37
C GLY A 168 19.53 -3.44 20.93
N SER A 169 19.16 -2.18 21.15
CA SER A 169 20.04 -1.08 21.58
C SER A 169 21.00 -0.52 20.52
N PHE A 170 20.84 -0.89 19.25
CA PHE A 170 21.60 -0.31 18.14
C PHE A 170 20.70 0.14 17.01
N CYS A 171 21.07 1.21 16.31
CA CYS A 171 20.35 1.64 15.13
C CYS A 171 20.53 0.61 14.01
N LEU A 172 19.42 0.14 13.47
CA LEU A 172 19.34 -0.84 12.39
C LEU A 172 18.39 -0.31 11.33
N GLN A 173 18.74 -0.52 10.06
CA GLN A 173 17.89 -0.12 8.95
C GLN A 173 16.54 -0.83 9.02
N TYR A 174 15.45 -0.11 8.74
CA TYR A 174 14.14 -0.74 8.59
C TYR A 174 14.15 -1.78 7.46
N PHE A 175 13.27 -2.78 7.57
CA PHE A 175 13.08 -3.83 6.55
C PHE A 175 14.37 -4.55 6.10
N SER A 176 15.38 -4.68 6.96
CA SER A 176 16.69 -5.23 6.61
C SER A 176 16.93 -6.67 7.07
N LEU A 177 16.14 -7.16 8.03
CA LEU A 177 16.27 -8.50 8.59
C LEU A 177 15.60 -9.54 7.69
N LYS A 178 16.39 -10.50 7.22
CA LYS A 178 15.92 -11.63 6.41
C LYS A 178 14.96 -12.52 7.19
N ASP A 179 14.13 -13.26 6.45
CA ASP A 179 13.36 -14.39 6.95
C ASP A 179 14.18 -15.29 7.88
N ASN A 180 13.53 -15.77 8.95
CA ASN A 180 14.11 -16.58 10.01
C ASN A 180 15.08 -15.85 10.95
N THR A 181 15.18 -14.52 10.88
CA THR A 181 15.97 -13.74 11.84
C THR A 181 15.17 -13.43 13.10
N ILE A 182 15.75 -13.65 14.28
CA ILE A 182 15.10 -13.31 15.55
C ILE A 182 14.95 -11.79 15.66
N THR A 183 13.74 -11.32 15.95
CA THR A 183 13.42 -9.90 16.12
C THR A 183 12.39 -9.69 17.24
N THR A 184 12.25 -8.46 17.72
CA THR A 184 11.18 -8.05 18.62
C THR A 184 10.15 -7.12 17.97
N ASN A 185 10.38 -6.72 16.72
CA ASN A 185 9.49 -5.81 15.98
C ASN A 185 9.51 -6.13 14.48
N ALA A 186 8.33 -6.17 13.87
CA ALA A 186 8.11 -6.55 12.49
C ALA A 186 8.66 -5.51 11.48
N LYS A 187 8.76 -4.24 11.86
CA LYS A 187 9.30 -3.16 11.00
C LYS A 187 10.77 -3.33 10.59
N PHE A 188 11.49 -4.24 11.23
CA PHE A 188 12.87 -4.58 10.84
C PHE A 188 12.92 -5.79 9.91
N CYS A 189 11.85 -6.57 9.80
CA CYS A 189 11.79 -7.72 8.91
C CYS A 189 11.60 -7.27 7.47
N LYS A 190 12.31 -7.88 6.53
CA LYS A 190 12.25 -7.54 5.10
C LYS A 190 10.80 -7.54 4.59
N SER A 191 10.09 -8.62 4.91
CA SER A 191 8.66 -8.83 4.64
C SER A 191 7.69 -7.94 5.44
N GLY A 192 8.18 -7.08 6.33
CA GLY A 192 7.35 -6.37 7.30
C GLY A 192 6.67 -7.27 8.36
N LEU A 193 7.00 -8.56 8.40
CA LEU A 193 6.31 -9.54 9.23
C LEU A 193 7.16 -10.16 10.33
N MET A 194 6.54 -10.30 11.50
CA MET A 194 7.12 -11.06 12.61
C MET A 194 6.10 -12.05 13.17
N TYR A 195 6.54 -13.30 13.32
CA TYR A 195 5.79 -14.33 14.05
C TYR A 195 6.68 -15.00 15.09
N ASN A 196 6.18 -15.13 16.32
CA ASN A 196 6.93 -15.68 17.46
C ASN A 196 8.37 -15.12 17.60
N SER A 197 8.52 -13.80 17.45
CA SER A 197 9.83 -13.11 17.53
C SER A 197 10.83 -13.52 16.46
N VAL A 198 10.34 -13.93 15.29
CA VAL A 198 11.17 -14.27 14.12
C VAL A 198 10.56 -13.59 12.89
N CYS A 199 11.41 -13.02 12.03
CA CYS A 199 10.98 -12.51 10.73
C CYS A 199 10.43 -13.65 9.88
N ASP A 200 9.27 -13.45 9.30
CA ASP A 200 8.51 -14.50 8.62
C ASP A 200 8.00 -14.04 7.26
N SER A 201 7.57 -14.97 6.44
CA SER A 201 6.94 -14.74 5.14
C SER A 201 5.65 -15.54 5.06
N VAL A 202 4.85 -15.34 4.01
CA VAL A 202 3.61 -16.11 3.83
C VAL A 202 3.62 -16.92 2.56
N THR A 203 3.26 -18.18 2.73
CA THR A 203 2.95 -19.12 1.66
C THR A 203 1.45 -19.15 1.41
N ILE A 204 1.04 -19.00 0.16
CA ILE A 204 -0.36 -19.10 -0.27
C ILE A 204 -0.61 -20.49 -0.84
N SER A 205 -1.73 -21.11 -0.47
CA SER A 205 -2.11 -22.43 -0.98
C SER A 205 -3.60 -22.52 -1.27
N SER A 206 -3.98 -23.29 -2.29
CA SER A 206 -5.38 -23.59 -2.60
C SER A 206 -5.54 -25.06 -2.96
N GLY A 207 -6.61 -25.69 -2.49
CA GLY A 207 -6.82 -27.14 -2.65
C GLY A 207 -5.68 -28.01 -2.09
N GLY A 208 -4.91 -27.50 -1.13
CA GLY A 208 -3.74 -28.17 -0.54
C GLY A 208 -2.43 -28.07 -1.35
N THR A 209 -2.42 -27.30 -2.44
CA THR A 209 -1.23 -27.04 -3.26
C THR A 209 -0.72 -25.64 -2.98
N VAL A 210 0.59 -25.48 -2.77
CA VAL A 210 1.24 -24.16 -2.68
C VAL A 210 1.20 -23.51 -4.06
N LEU A 211 0.72 -22.27 -4.12
CA LEU A 211 0.61 -21.50 -5.34
C LEU A 211 1.84 -20.62 -5.52
N SER A 212 2.24 -20.40 -6.76
CA SER A 212 3.14 -19.30 -7.14
C SER A 212 2.31 -18.12 -7.63
N GLU A 213 2.89 -16.92 -7.60
CA GLU A 213 2.32 -15.73 -8.24
C GLU A 213 1.90 -16.03 -9.70
N PRO A 214 0.73 -15.55 -10.16
CA PRO A 214 -0.23 -14.63 -9.52
C PRO A 214 -1.20 -15.26 -8.49
N TRP A 215 -0.88 -16.44 -7.98
CA TRP A 215 -1.70 -17.23 -7.04
C TRP A 215 -3.07 -17.61 -7.60
N GLU A 216 -3.07 -18.07 -8.85
CA GLU A 216 -4.24 -18.61 -9.53
C GLU A 216 -4.85 -19.79 -8.74
N CYS A 217 -6.16 -19.76 -8.56
CA CYS A 217 -6.92 -20.79 -7.86
C CYS A 217 -8.18 -21.19 -8.64
N THR A 218 -8.85 -22.26 -8.20
CA THR A 218 -10.16 -22.64 -8.75
C THR A 218 -11.28 -22.01 -7.93
N ILE A 219 -12.23 -21.33 -8.58
CA ILE A 219 -13.41 -20.75 -7.93
C ILE A 219 -14.13 -21.80 -7.09
N GLY A 220 -14.51 -21.43 -5.87
CA GLY A 220 -15.10 -22.33 -4.86
C GLY A 220 -14.06 -23.11 -4.04
N GLN A 221 -12.77 -23.01 -4.34
CA GLN A 221 -11.72 -23.40 -3.41
C GLN A 221 -11.39 -22.27 -2.45
N THR A 222 -10.92 -22.66 -1.26
CA THR A 222 -10.42 -21.74 -0.25
C THR A 222 -8.91 -21.56 -0.42
N CYS A 223 -8.48 -20.31 -0.46
CA CYS A 223 -7.11 -19.87 -0.32
C CYS A 223 -6.73 -19.84 1.16
N SER A 224 -5.68 -20.58 1.51
CA SER A 224 -5.10 -20.65 2.84
C SER A 224 -3.71 -20.03 2.82
N TYR A 225 -3.53 -19.01 3.64
CA TYR A 225 -2.28 -18.29 3.83
C TYR A 225 -1.59 -18.85 5.07
N LYS A 226 -0.28 -19.07 5.01
CA LYS A 226 0.49 -19.66 6.12
C LYS A 226 1.81 -18.97 6.28
N TYR A 227 2.09 -18.54 7.50
CA TYR A 227 3.42 -18.14 7.91
C TYR A 227 4.42 -19.27 7.69
N THR A 228 5.57 -18.96 7.09
CA THR A 228 6.62 -19.91 6.75
C THR A 228 7.25 -20.51 8.02
N HIS A 229 7.27 -19.78 9.13
CA HIS A 229 7.88 -20.19 10.40
C HIS A 229 6.87 -20.50 11.51
N GLY A 230 6.19 -21.65 11.42
CA GLY A 230 5.45 -22.19 12.55
C GLY A 230 4.49 -23.30 12.21
N ASN A 231 4.13 -24.12 13.19
CA ASN A 231 2.98 -25.04 13.08
C ASN A 231 1.64 -24.33 13.29
N TYR A 232 1.67 -23.02 13.52
CA TYR A 232 0.48 -22.22 13.74
C TYR A 232 -0.02 -21.68 12.41
N GLN A 233 -1.25 -22.01 12.09
CA GLN A 233 -1.93 -21.48 10.93
C GLN A 233 -2.58 -20.17 11.38
N TYR A 234 -1.99 -19.02 11.10
CA TYR A 234 -2.87 -17.88 10.83
C TYR A 234 -3.62 -18.25 9.57
N ARG A 235 -4.79 -18.86 9.77
CA ARG A 235 -5.64 -19.31 8.69
C ARG A 235 -6.66 -18.22 8.47
N SER A 236 -6.27 -17.21 7.71
CA SER A 236 -7.28 -16.53 6.92
C SER A 236 -7.64 -17.52 5.83
N ASP A 237 -8.89 -17.95 5.83
CA ASP A 237 -9.46 -18.71 4.73
C ASP A 237 -10.30 -17.70 3.95
N LYS A 238 -9.87 -17.43 2.72
CA LYS A 238 -10.62 -16.60 1.79
C LYS A 238 -10.99 -17.45 0.61
N ASP A 239 -12.19 -17.23 0.07
CA ASP A 239 -12.58 -17.93 -1.13
C ASP A 239 -11.78 -17.39 -2.32
N CYS A 240 -11.50 -18.27 -3.27
CA CYS A 240 -10.94 -17.89 -4.55
C CYS A 240 -11.84 -16.86 -5.24
N GLU A 241 -11.34 -15.66 -5.49
CA GLU A 241 -12.09 -14.57 -6.07
C GLU A 241 -12.16 -14.68 -7.59
N CYS A 242 -13.25 -14.21 -8.18
CA CYS A 242 -13.38 -14.33 -9.62
C CYS A 242 -12.50 -13.32 -10.38
N ALA A 243 -11.87 -13.82 -11.44
CA ALA A 243 -11.10 -13.06 -12.41
C ALA A 243 -11.91 -12.07 -13.29
N GLY A 244 -13.24 -12.04 -13.17
CA GLY A 244 -14.12 -11.22 -14.02
C GLY A 244 -14.36 -11.77 -15.44
N GLU A 245 -13.92 -12.99 -15.75
CA GLU A 245 -14.04 -13.59 -17.09
C GLU A 245 -15.48 -14.05 -17.46
N GLY A 246 -16.38 -14.11 -16.46
CA GLY A 246 -17.79 -14.49 -16.62
C GLY A 246 -18.15 -15.85 -16.02
N THR A 247 -19.45 -16.17 -16.09
CA THR A 247 -20.09 -17.24 -15.29
C THR A 247 -19.63 -18.67 -15.62
N THR A 248 -18.93 -18.88 -16.73
CA THR A 248 -18.38 -20.19 -17.11
C THR A 248 -16.92 -20.37 -16.70
N SER A 249 -16.27 -19.32 -16.20
CA SER A 249 -14.89 -19.44 -15.72
C SER A 249 -14.85 -20.23 -14.42
N THR A 250 -13.87 -21.11 -14.31
CA THR A 250 -13.50 -21.76 -13.06
C THR A 250 -12.23 -21.15 -12.47
N LYS A 251 -11.63 -20.19 -13.17
CA LYS A 251 -10.36 -19.58 -12.83
C LYS A 251 -10.62 -18.34 -11.96
N GLY A 252 -9.87 -18.25 -10.88
CA GLY A 252 -9.87 -17.11 -9.98
C GLY A 252 -8.49 -16.88 -9.39
N TYR A 253 -8.38 -15.96 -8.45
CA TYR A 253 -7.13 -15.62 -7.79
C TYR A 253 -7.34 -15.53 -6.28
N CYS A 254 -6.30 -15.89 -5.52
CA CYS A 254 -6.33 -15.72 -4.09
C CYS A 254 -6.18 -14.24 -3.75
N PRO A 255 -7.11 -13.61 -3.01
CA PRO A 255 -6.98 -12.20 -2.65
C PRO A 255 -5.75 -11.94 -1.79
N ILE A 256 -5.12 -10.80 -1.97
CA ILE A 256 -3.94 -10.40 -1.20
C ILE A 256 -4.13 -9.15 -0.35
N ARG A 257 -5.28 -8.48 -0.43
CA ARG A 257 -5.58 -7.24 0.33
C ARG A 257 -5.34 -7.32 1.83
N ASN A 258 -5.76 -8.41 2.47
CA ASN A 258 -5.59 -8.58 3.93
C ASN A 258 -4.16 -8.98 4.34
N ILE A 259 -3.26 -8.99 3.37
CA ILE A 259 -1.95 -9.63 3.38
C ILE A 259 -0.96 -8.68 2.65
N MET A 260 -1.33 -7.41 2.45
CA MET A 260 -0.44 -6.39 1.88
C MET A 260 0.83 -6.21 2.68
N GLY A 261 0.72 -6.15 4.01
CA GLY A 261 1.89 -6.14 4.90
C GLY A 261 2.62 -7.48 5.00
N ILE A 262 2.39 -8.43 4.09
CA ILE A 262 2.76 -9.84 4.25
C ILE A 262 3.38 -10.47 2.99
N VAL A 263 3.02 -10.02 1.80
CA VAL A 263 3.54 -10.55 0.53
C VAL A 263 4.72 -9.71 0.03
N ASP A 264 5.59 -10.32 -0.78
CA ASP A 264 6.84 -9.78 -1.37
C ASP A 264 6.76 -8.36 -1.96
N PHE A 265 5.56 -7.79 -2.14
CA PHE A 265 5.34 -6.37 -2.42
C PHE A 265 6.14 -5.46 -1.49
N THR A 266 6.24 -5.82 -0.20
CA THR A 266 7.01 -5.03 0.78
C THR A 266 8.49 -4.96 0.45
N ASP A 267 9.09 -6.02 -0.09
CA ASP A 267 10.53 -6.04 -0.38
C ASP A 267 10.89 -5.00 -1.44
N ASP A 268 10.22 -5.02 -2.60
CA ASP A 268 10.48 -4.07 -3.70
C ASP A 268 9.99 -2.67 -3.35
N PHE A 269 8.87 -2.58 -2.63
CA PHE A 269 8.34 -1.32 -2.16
C PHE A 269 9.31 -0.61 -1.21
N TYR A 270 9.80 -1.28 -0.16
CA TYR A 270 10.71 -0.67 0.81
C TYR A 270 12.14 -0.49 0.27
N GLU A 271 12.57 -1.33 -0.68
CA GLU A 271 13.84 -1.09 -1.40
C GLU A 271 13.77 0.19 -2.25
N LYS A 272 12.60 0.55 -2.79
CA LYS A 272 12.36 1.78 -3.57
C LYS A 272 12.05 2.99 -2.70
N PHE A 273 11.36 2.79 -1.59
CA PHE A 273 11.13 3.79 -0.55
C PHE A 273 12.40 3.96 0.29
N GLN A 274 13.52 4.31 -0.36
CA GLN A 274 14.80 4.58 0.30
C GLN A 274 14.59 5.71 1.30
N TYR A 275 14.26 5.31 2.52
CA TYR A 275 13.93 6.17 3.63
C TYR A 275 15.22 6.75 4.23
N ASP A 276 16.25 7.02 3.43
CA ASP A 276 17.59 7.36 3.92
C ASP A 276 17.76 8.86 4.24
N SER A 277 16.77 9.68 3.86
CA SER A 277 16.62 11.07 4.27
C SER A 277 15.19 11.40 4.67
N SER A 278 15.05 12.39 5.55
CA SER A 278 13.77 13.01 5.89
C SER A 278 14.03 14.45 6.27
N ASP A 279 13.17 15.33 5.79
CA ASP A 279 13.14 16.75 6.12
C ASP A 279 12.38 16.98 7.45
N CYS A 280 11.68 15.97 7.96
CA CYS A 280 11.04 16.01 9.27
C CYS A 280 11.98 15.52 10.39
N SER A 281 11.50 15.65 11.63
CA SER A 281 12.24 15.30 12.83
C SER A 281 11.37 14.46 13.76
N GLY A 282 12.01 13.76 14.70
CA GLY A 282 11.30 12.96 15.69
C GLY A 282 10.56 11.79 15.06
N ASN A 283 9.38 11.46 15.57
CA ASN A 283 8.64 10.29 15.10
C ASN A 283 8.18 10.43 13.63
N TYR A 284 8.00 11.66 13.15
CA TYR A 284 7.61 11.91 11.74
C TYR A 284 8.70 11.49 10.75
N ALA A 285 9.97 11.45 11.18
CA ALA A 285 11.08 10.92 10.40
C ALA A 285 11.26 9.38 10.55
N HIS A 286 10.34 8.70 11.23
CA HIS A 286 10.35 7.25 11.45
C HIS A 286 8.97 6.58 11.26
N LEU A 287 8.10 7.19 10.46
CA LEU A 287 6.79 6.65 10.16
C LEU A 287 6.97 5.39 9.30
N THR A 288 6.72 4.24 9.91
CA THR A 288 6.73 2.94 9.22
C THR A 288 5.32 2.42 8.95
N ASP A 289 4.29 3.14 9.42
CA ASP A 289 2.89 2.84 9.14
C ASP A 289 2.44 3.75 8.00
N ILE A 290 2.47 3.22 6.78
CA ILE A 290 2.36 4.02 5.55
C ILE A 290 0.92 4.32 5.19
N GLU A 291 -0.03 3.44 5.55
CA GLU A 291 -1.44 3.58 5.17
C GLU A 291 -2.06 4.90 5.66
N ASP A 292 -1.66 5.38 6.82
CA ASP A 292 -2.25 6.57 7.44
C ASP A 292 -1.45 7.87 7.19
N ASP A 293 -0.20 7.78 6.71
CA ASP A 293 0.75 8.91 6.75
C ASP A 293 1.57 9.16 5.46
N LEU A 294 1.20 8.61 4.30
CA LEU A 294 1.91 8.87 3.02
C LEU A 294 2.05 10.34 2.66
N ASP A 295 0.98 11.10 2.82
CA ASP A 295 1.01 12.55 2.57
C ASP A 295 2.07 13.22 3.44
N LEU A 296 2.19 12.77 4.69
CA LEU A 296 3.20 13.27 5.61
C LEU A 296 4.61 12.85 5.17
N LEU A 297 4.80 11.64 4.66
CA LEU A 297 6.09 11.19 4.13
C LEU A 297 6.54 12.02 2.92
N VAL A 298 5.64 12.31 1.96
CA VAL A 298 5.92 13.22 0.83
C VAL A 298 6.21 14.62 1.34
N TYR A 299 5.40 15.09 2.28
CA TYR A 299 5.53 16.41 2.84
C TYR A 299 6.87 16.63 3.57
N CYS A 300 7.33 15.58 4.24
CA CYS A 300 8.62 15.45 4.90
C CYS A 300 9.77 15.11 3.94
N ASP A 301 9.58 15.18 2.62
CA ASP A 301 10.57 14.82 1.59
C ASP A 301 11.28 13.49 1.89
N SER A 302 10.56 12.57 2.54
CA SER A 302 11.07 11.25 2.92
C SER A 302 10.82 10.24 1.79
N ILE A 303 9.84 10.57 0.94
CA ILE A 303 9.56 9.97 -0.36
C ILE A 303 9.16 11.12 -1.29
N ASP A 304 9.31 10.94 -2.60
CA ASP A 304 8.80 11.90 -3.57
C ASP A 304 7.34 11.61 -3.96
N GLN A 305 6.76 12.49 -4.78
CA GLN A 305 5.39 12.33 -5.26
C GLN A 305 5.24 11.06 -6.11
N ASP A 306 6.24 10.72 -6.92
CA ASP A 306 6.23 9.53 -7.78
C ASP A 306 6.18 8.25 -6.91
N GLY A 307 6.92 8.21 -5.81
CA GLY A 307 6.87 7.13 -4.82
C GLY A 307 5.49 6.99 -4.18
N LYS A 308 4.85 8.09 -3.79
CA LYS A 308 3.46 8.06 -3.29
C LYS A 308 2.49 7.55 -4.34
N ASP A 309 2.56 8.05 -5.57
CA ASP A 309 1.68 7.63 -6.66
C ASP A 309 1.87 6.14 -6.97
N TYR A 310 3.10 5.63 -6.89
CA TYR A 310 3.40 4.20 -6.97
C TYR A 310 2.74 3.41 -5.82
N TYR A 311 2.83 3.87 -4.57
CA TYR A 311 2.13 3.19 -3.45
C TYR A 311 0.63 3.14 -3.68
N ASP A 312 0.03 4.29 -4.00
CA ASP A 312 -1.42 4.39 -4.20
C ASP A 312 -1.87 3.42 -5.31
N ASN A 313 -1.09 3.35 -6.40
CA ASN A 313 -1.34 2.38 -7.47
C ASN A 313 -1.20 0.93 -6.98
N MET A 314 -0.18 0.61 -6.17
CA MET A 314 0.00 -0.72 -5.60
C MET A 314 -1.13 -1.11 -4.64
N ASP A 315 -1.57 -0.21 -3.75
CA ASP A 315 -2.72 -0.44 -2.87
C ASP A 315 -3.97 -0.77 -3.68
N MET A 316 -4.19 -0.05 -4.79
CA MET A 316 -5.30 -0.33 -5.68
C MET A 316 -5.14 -1.66 -6.44
N ILE A 317 -3.95 -1.99 -6.94
CA ILE A 317 -3.68 -3.29 -7.59
C ILE A 317 -3.97 -4.42 -6.62
N VAL A 318 -3.50 -4.32 -5.38
CA VAL A 318 -3.73 -5.33 -4.37
C VAL A 318 -5.21 -5.40 -3.99
N GLY A 319 -5.87 -4.26 -3.89
CA GLY A 319 -7.32 -4.17 -3.73
C GLY A 319 -8.08 -4.87 -4.85
N ALA A 320 -7.62 -4.77 -6.10
CA ALA A 320 -8.25 -5.33 -7.29
C ALA A 320 -7.48 -6.53 -7.87
N TRP A 321 -6.75 -7.29 -7.03
CA TRP A 321 -5.76 -8.28 -7.48
C TRP A 321 -6.27 -9.27 -8.51
N SER A 322 -7.49 -9.77 -8.29
CA SER A 322 -8.13 -10.75 -9.17
C SER A 322 -8.43 -10.21 -10.57
N LEU A 323 -8.69 -8.90 -10.69
CA LEU A 323 -8.93 -8.23 -11.96
C LEU A 323 -7.63 -7.80 -12.64
N TYR A 324 -6.65 -7.31 -11.86
CA TYR A 324 -5.31 -7.02 -12.33
C TYR A 324 -4.65 -8.27 -12.92
N SER A 325 -4.61 -9.36 -12.15
CA SER A 325 -3.99 -10.63 -12.54
C SER A 325 -4.64 -11.31 -13.75
N SER A 326 -5.90 -10.98 -14.05
CA SER A 326 -6.62 -11.53 -15.20
C SER A 326 -6.47 -10.70 -16.47
N GLY A 327 -6.10 -9.42 -16.33
CA GLY A 327 -6.01 -8.47 -17.42
C GLY A 327 -7.35 -8.09 -18.06
N VAL A 328 -8.49 -8.46 -17.45
CA VAL A 328 -9.82 -8.29 -18.08
C VAL A 328 -10.25 -6.82 -18.17
N ILE A 329 -9.61 -5.93 -17.41
CA ILE A 329 -9.89 -4.49 -17.39
C ILE A 329 -8.71 -3.59 -17.76
N ASP A 330 -7.55 -4.13 -18.15
CA ASP A 330 -6.34 -3.32 -18.42
C ASP A 330 -6.58 -2.18 -19.41
N SER A 331 -7.45 -2.41 -20.41
CA SER A 331 -7.75 -1.39 -21.42
C SER A 331 -8.51 -0.16 -20.92
N CYS A 332 -9.02 -0.17 -19.67
CA CYS A 332 -9.70 0.96 -19.06
C CYS A 332 -9.36 1.19 -17.59
N ALA A 333 -8.55 0.34 -16.94
CA ALA A 333 -8.25 0.44 -15.51
C ALA A 333 -7.63 1.79 -15.13
N ASN A 334 -6.64 2.25 -15.92
CA ASN A 334 -5.96 3.52 -15.67
C ASN A 334 -6.90 4.71 -15.85
N ASP A 335 -7.62 4.76 -16.96
CA ASP A 335 -8.61 5.82 -17.26
C ASP A 335 -9.75 5.89 -16.22
N MET A 336 -9.97 4.82 -15.47
CA MET A 336 -10.95 4.76 -14.40
C MET A 336 -10.41 5.13 -13.02
N GLY A 337 -9.09 5.31 -12.89
CA GLY A 337 -8.43 5.45 -11.60
C GLY A 337 -8.59 4.20 -10.73
N ILE A 338 -8.65 3.02 -11.35
CA ILE A 338 -8.59 1.75 -10.61
C ILE A 338 -7.12 1.44 -10.37
N PHE A 339 -6.35 1.14 -11.41
CA PHE A 339 -4.90 0.95 -11.35
C PHE A 339 -4.28 1.21 -12.72
N ASP A 340 -3.00 1.53 -12.78
CA ASP A 340 -2.22 1.55 -14.01
C ASP A 340 -1.64 0.16 -14.29
N PRO A 341 -2.11 -0.56 -15.33
CA PRO A 341 -1.62 -1.90 -15.67
C PRO A 341 -0.22 -1.89 -16.30
N SER A 342 0.33 -0.73 -16.66
CA SER A 342 1.70 -0.60 -17.16
C SER A 342 2.75 -0.55 -16.05
N GLU A 343 2.30 -0.16 -14.85
CA GLU A 343 3.04 -0.31 -13.61
C GLU A 343 2.89 -1.76 -13.17
N ASP A 344 3.85 -2.59 -13.55
CA ASP A 344 4.00 -3.94 -13.07
C ASP A 344 4.80 -3.89 -11.77
N ILE A 345 4.52 -4.81 -10.87
CA ILE A 345 5.30 -5.03 -9.64
C ILE A 345 6.79 -5.15 -10.02
N ASP A 346 7.06 -5.85 -11.12
CA ASP A 346 8.41 -6.09 -11.64
C ASP A 346 8.97 -4.94 -12.52
N SER A 347 8.15 -4.03 -13.06
CA SER A 347 8.60 -3.15 -14.17
C SER A 347 9.40 -1.92 -13.74
N TRP A 348 9.25 -1.44 -12.51
CA TRP A 348 9.92 -0.21 -12.07
C TRP A 348 11.45 -0.31 -12.07
N ASP A 349 12.01 -1.48 -11.73
CA ASP A 349 13.46 -1.72 -11.76
C ASP A 349 14.05 -1.57 -13.17
N SER A 350 13.24 -1.78 -14.20
CA SER A 350 13.67 -1.73 -15.59
C SER A 350 13.74 -0.31 -16.15
N ALA A 351 12.91 0.62 -15.65
CA ALA A 351 12.83 1.99 -16.14
C ALA A 351 14.07 2.81 -15.75
N GLU A 352 14.55 2.70 -14.50
CA GLU A 352 15.80 3.34 -14.06
C GLU A 352 17.01 2.77 -14.81
N PHE A 353 17.05 1.45 -15.01
CA PHE A 353 18.11 0.81 -15.78
C PHE A 353 18.13 1.28 -17.23
N LEU A 354 16.96 1.51 -17.85
CA LEU A 354 16.85 2.06 -19.20
C LEU A 354 17.23 3.54 -19.27
N ALA A 355 16.91 4.34 -18.26
CA ALA A 355 17.32 5.74 -18.17
C ALA A 355 18.86 5.87 -18.02
N LEU A 356 19.46 5.06 -17.14
CA LEU A 356 20.91 5.02 -16.92
C LEU A 356 21.66 4.46 -18.13
N SER A 357 21.14 3.41 -18.77
CA SER A 357 21.75 2.87 -20.00
C SER A 357 21.55 3.77 -21.22
N GLY A 358 20.47 4.54 -21.29
CA GLY A 358 20.27 5.60 -22.28
C GLY A 358 21.27 6.76 -22.16
N LEU A 359 21.59 7.18 -20.93
CA LEU A 359 22.63 8.18 -20.66
C LEU A 359 24.02 7.69 -21.08
N LEU A 360 24.36 6.41 -20.88
CA LEU A 360 25.64 5.83 -21.31
C LEU A 360 25.80 5.74 -22.84
N ILE A 361 24.70 5.75 -23.60
CA ILE A 361 24.70 5.76 -25.08
C ILE A 361 24.87 7.19 -25.64
N LEU A 362 24.47 8.23 -24.89
CA LEU A 362 24.62 9.63 -25.32
C LEU A 362 26.03 10.22 -25.04
N PHE A 363 26.86 9.51 -24.27
CA PHE A 363 28.23 9.92 -23.94
C PHE A 363 29.33 9.02 -24.54
N ASN A 364 28.98 8.16 -25.51
CA ASN A 364 29.92 7.51 -26.44
C ASN A 364 29.64 7.94 -27.87
#